data_AF-A0A023FCY2-F1
#
_entry.id   AF-A0A023FCY2-F1
#
_cell.length_a   1.000
_cell.length_b   1.000
_cell.length_c   1.000
_cell.angle_alpha   90.00
_cell.angle_beta   90.00
_cell.angle_gamma   90.00
#
_symmetry.space_group_name_H-M   'P 1'
#
loop_
_entity.id
_entity.type
_entity.pdbx_description
1 polymer ?
#
loop_
_entity_poly.entity_id
_entity_poly.type
_entity_poly.pdbx_seq_one_letter_code
_entity_poly.pdbx_strand_id
1 'polypeptide(L)'
;MAVSKTMKWQVVLFDLLTASCFFCVGGNQDPSKLLKHNGRLFLVAFSTGAMPQTDFVCVNSTFSRGSADSIERVVYSDDEIAGDTENWKPMQRNVKLQIQSSTDGVYTLRVLEITPPINPEYLDVFSAASPDHDCVIVWKTDETGTNNCMVWAKDKTFDTLSDNCRSMFDGSCAKGKKIE
;
A
#
# COMPACT_ATOMS: atom_id res chain seq x y z
N MET A 1 24.14 35.87 49.62
CA MET A 1 23.33 36.18 48.43
C MET A 1 23.94 35.42 47.26
N ALA A 2 23.43 34.22 46.99
CA ALA A 2 23.97 33.34 45.96
C ALA A 2 22.82 32.81 45.12
N VAL A 3 22.36 33.62 44.17
CA VAL A 3 21.41 33.20 43.15
C VAL A 3 21.81 33.91 41.86
N SER A 4 22.39 33.15 40.93
CA SER A 4 22.16 33.24 39.48
C SER A 4 23.38 32.73 38.70
N LYS A 5 23.57 31.41 38.65
CA LYS A 5 24.41 30.79 37.59
C LYS A 5 23.85 29.42 37.14
N THR A 6 22.55 29.22 37.25
CA THR A 6 21.87 27.94 36.97
C THR A 6 20.88 28.02 35.81
N MET A 7 21.01 29.01 34.93
CA MET A 7 20.03 29.27 33.86
C MET A 7 20.70 29.35 32.49
N LYS A 8 21.48 28.32 32.13
CA LYS A 8 22.01 28.17 30.76
C LYS A 8 21.91 26.75 30.20
N TRP A 9 21.96 25.71 31.01
CA TRP A 9 21.89 24.33 30.49
C TRP A 9 20.48 23.93 30.04
N GLN A 10 19.44 24.41 30.72
CA GLN A 10 18.05 24.08 30.39
C GLN A 10 17.60 24.63 29.02
N VAL A 11 18.18 25.74 28.56
CA VAL A 11 17.88 26.33 27.25
C VAL A 11 18.59 25.55 26.13
N VAL A 12 19.83 25.13 26.35
CA VAL A 12 20.61 24.32 25.40
C VAL A 12 19.99 22.92 25.18
N LEU A 13 19.39 22.34 26.23
CA LEU A 13 18.64 21.08 26.14
C LEU A 13 17.33 21.23 25.35
N PHE A 14 16.65 22.38 25.45
CA PHE A 14 15.45 22.67 24.68
C PHE A 14 15.76 22.80 23.18
N ASP A 15 16.83 23.52 22.82
CA ASP A 15 17.25 23.68 21.41
C ASP A 15 17.69 22.35 20.77
N LEU A 16 18.39 21.48 21.52
CA LEU A 16 18.79 20.14 21.07
C LEU A 16 17.59 19.19 20.88
N LEU A 17 16.52 19.34 21.66
CA LEU A 17 15.30 18.54 21.54
C LEU A 17 14.35 19.06 20.45
N THR A 18 14.48 20.33 20.03
CA THR A 18 13.70 20.89 18.92
C THR A 18 14.34 20.71 17.54
N ALA A 19 15.62 20.31 17.48
CA ALA A 19 16.35 20.13 16.22
C ALA A 19 16.16 18.76 15.54
N SER A 20 15.23 17.92 16.00
CA SER A 20 15.05 16.54 15.49
C SER A 20 13.78 16.34 14.64
N CYS A 21 13.46 17.27 13.73
CA CYS A 21 12.46 17.06 12.67
C CYS A 21 12.98 17.39 11.26
N PHE A 22 14.30 17.57 11.06
CA PHE A 22 14.89 17.70 9.72
C PHE A 22 15.26 16.35 9.07
N PHE A 23 15.11 15.25 9.82
CA PHE A 23 15.15 13.88 9.30
C PHE A 23 13.83 13.18 9.58
N CYS A 24 12.70 13.78 9.21
CA CYS A 24 11.54 12.98 8.82
C CYS A 24 11.93 12.28 7.51
N VAL A 25 12.85 11.31 7.60
CA VAL A 25 12.89 10.21 6.64
C VAL A 25 11.47 9.67 6.73
N GLY A 26 10.70 9.82 5.65
CA GLY A 26 9.38 9.22 5.52
C GLY A 26 9.56 7.72 5.64
N GLY A 27 9.64 7.24 6.88
CA GLY A 27 9.86 5.85 7.18
C GLY A 27 8.60 5.12 6.74
N ASN A 28 8.77 4.11 5.90
CA ASN A 28 7.67 3.24 5.53
C ASN A 28 6.99 2.75 6.80
N GLN A 29 5.69 3.01 6.87
CA GLN A 29 4.82 2.44 7.87
C GLN A 29 4.67 0.94 7.63
N ASP A 30 4.24 0.24 8.67
CA ASP A 30 3.86 -1.17 8.58
C ASP A 30 2.59 -1.32 7.71
N PRO A 31 2.68 -1.92 6.50
CA PRO A 31 1.55 -2.09 5.60
C PRO A 31 0.47 -2.98 6.20
N SER A 32 0.80 -3.83 7.19
CA SER A 32 -0.16 -4.69 7.86
C SER A 32 -1.23 -3.88 8.58
N LYS A 33 -0.89 -2.69 9.09
CA LYS A 33 -1.85 -1.78 9.73
C LYS A 33 -2.89 -1.28 8.74
N LEU A 34 -2.47 -0.93 7.52
CA LEU A 34 -3.37 -0.50 6.47
C LEU A 34 -4.22 -1.66 5.95
N LEU A 35 -3.62 -2.83 5.73
CA LEU A 35 -4.33 -4.02 5.24
C LEU A 35 -5.32 -4.60 6.27
N LYS A 36 -5.10 -4.37 7.57
CA LYS A 36 -6.05 -4.72 8.65
C LYS A 36 -7.07 -3.62 8.95
N HIS A 37 -7.03 -2.49 8.25
CA HIS A 37 -7.99 -1.41 8.44
C HIS A 37 -9.40 -1.85 8.02
N ASN A 38 -10.39 -1.59 8.88
CA ASN A 38 -11.80 -1.97 8.68
C ASN A 38 -12.52 -1.25 7.52
N GLY A 39 -11.92 -0.21 6.93
CA GLY A 39 -12.49 0.49 5.79
C GLY A 39 -12.11 -0.11 4.44
N ARG A 40 -12.65 0.52 3.39
CA ARG A 40 -12.34 0.18 1.99
C ARG A 40 -10.94 0.66 1.60
N LEU A 41 -10.27 -0.19 0.84
CA LEU A 41 -9.07 0.17 0.09
C LEU A 41 -9.38 0.05 -1.39
N PHE A 42 -9.03 1.07 -2.16
CA PHE A 42 -9.25 1.13 -3.60
C PHE A 42 -7.93 0.94 -4.32
N LEU A 43 -7.93 0.19 -5.41
CA LEU A 43 -6.82 0.18 -6.34
C LEU A 43 -6.87 1.49 -7.12
N VAL A 44 -5.80 2.28 -7.06
CA VAL A 44 -5.79 3.65 -7.62
C VAL A 44 -4.72 3.85 -8.69
N ALA A 45 -3.72 2.97 -8.72
CA ALA A 45 -2.71 2.97 -9.76
C ALA A 45 -2.12 1.57 -9.91
N PHE A 46 -1.71 1.22 -11.12
CA PHE A 46 -1.02 -0.04 -11.39
C PHE A 46 -0.10 0.09 -12.61
N SER A 47 0.91 -0.77 -12.73
CA SER A 47 1.69 -0.92 -13.96
C SER A 47 1.09 -2.01 -14.85
N THR A 48 1.28 -1.91 -16.17
CA THR A 48 0.64 -2.82 -17.14
C THR A 48 0.98 -4.31 -16.92
N GLY A 49 2.13 -4.63 -16.34
CA GLY A 49 2.51 -6.03 -16.01
C GLY A 49 2.03 -6.51 -14.64
N ALA A 50 1.37 -5.66 -13.84
CA ALA A 50 0.89 -6.05 -12.51
C ALA A 50 -0.47 -6.78 -12.54
N MET A 51 -1.22 -6.65 -13.65
CA MET A 51 -2.53 -7.26 -13.82
C MET A 51 -2.60 -7.97 -15.18
N PRO A 52 -2.64 -9.32 -15.23
CA PRO A 52 -2.75 -10.07 -16.47
C PRO A 52 -4.10 -9.94 -17.20
N GLN A 53 -5.11 -9.28 -16.62
CA GLN A 53 -6.36 -8.95 -17.30
C GLN A 53 -6.60 -7.44 -17.21
N THR A 54 -6.76 -6.82 -18.38
CA THR A 54 -6.96 -5.37 -18.56
C THR A 54 -8.38 -4.89 -18.27
N ASP A 55 -9.29 -5.82 -17.98
CA ASP A 55 -10.72 -5.57 -18.07
C ASP A 55 -11.38 -5.44 -16.67
N PHE A 56 -10.58 -5.20 -15.63
CA PHE A 56 -11.12 -4.95 -14.29
C PHE A 56 -11.19 -3.46 -13.99
N VAL A 57 -12.40 -2.98 -13.72
CA VAL A 57 -12.67 -1.61 -13.30
C VAL A 57 -13.23 -1.58 -11.88
N CYS A 58 -13.14 -0.41 -11.23
CA CYS A 58 -13.68 -0.15 -9.90
C CYS A 58 -13.19 -1.11 -8.79
N VAL A 59 -11.94 -1.57 -8.91
CA VAL A 59 -11.35 -2.55 -7.98
C VAL A 59 -11.18 -1.96 -6.58
N ASN A 60 -11.82 -2.58 -5.59
CA ASN A 60 -11.71 -2.21 -4.19
C ASN A 60 -11.68 -3.44 -3.28
N SER A 61 -11.39 -3.25 -1.99
CA SER A 61 -11.40 -4.33 -1.01
C SER A 61 -11.85 -3.88 0.36
N THR A 62 -12.52 -4.78 1.08
CA THR A 62 -12.90 -4.61 2.49
C THR A 62 -12.17 -5.62 3.37
N PHE A 63 -11.90 -5.24 4.62
CA PHE A 63 -11.38 -6.19 5.60
C PHE A 63 -12.48 -7.17 6.00
N SER A 64 -12.16 -8.45 6.00
CA SER A 64 -13.06 -9.52 6.46
C SER A 64 -12.68 -9.96 7.87
N ARG A 65 -11.45 -10.47 8.02
CA ARG A 65 -10.91 -10.95 9.30
C ARG A 65 -9.39 -10.97 9.25
N GLY A 66 -8.76 -11.10 10.40
CA GLY A 66 -7.31 -11.21 10.50
C GLY A 66 -6.87 -11.88 11.79
N SER A 67 -5.68 -12.47 11.75
CA SER A 67 -4.97 -13.00 12.91
C SER A 67 -3.59 -12.32 13.03
N ALA A 68 -2.76 -12.81 13.94
CA ALA A 68 -1.35 -12.41 13.98
C ALA A 68 -0.66 -12.68 12.64
N ASP A 69 -0.93 -13.85 12.03
CA ASP A 69 -0.17 -14.37 10.89
C ASP A 69 -0.86 -14.22 9.53
N SER A 70 -2.13 -13.82 9.51
CA SER A 70 -2.89 -13.71 8.25
C SER A 70 -3.89 -12.56 8.25
N ILE A 71 -4.19 -12.07 7.05
CA ILE A 71 -5.17 -11.02 6.79
C ILE A 71 -6.06 -11.54 5.68
N GLU A 72 -7.38 -11.45 5.85
CA GLU A 72 -8.35 -11.78 4.82
C GLU A 72 -9.12 -10.53 4.41
N ARG A 73 -9.12 -10.24 3.12
CA ARG A 73 -9.88 -9.15 2.52
C ARG A 73 -10.81 -9.69 1.44
N VAL A 74 -11.99 -9.09 1.32
CA VAL A 74 -12.90 -9.33 0.20
C VAL A 74 -12.57 -8.28 -0.85
N VAL A 75 -12.17 -8.71 -2.04
CA VAL A 75 -11.91 -7.87 -3.20
C VAL A 75 -13.14 -7.86 -4.10
N TYR A 76 -13.57 -6.67 -4.48
CA TYR A 76 -14.65 -6.41 -5.42
C TYR A 76 -14.07 -5.77 -6.67
N SER A 77 -14.56 -6.16 -7.83
CA SER A 77 -14.20 -5.58 -9.12
C SER A 77 -15.37 -5.76 -10.07
N ASP A 78 -15.51 -4.89 -11.06
CA ASP A 78 -16.44 -5.10 -12.16
C ASP A 78 -15.67 -5.64 -13.37
N ASP A 79 -16.22 -6.68 -14.00
CA ASP A 79 -15.73 -7.23 -15.26
C ASP A 79 -16.22 -6.33 -16.40
N GLU A 80 -15.30 -5.56 -16.99
CA GLU A 80 -15.58 -4.65 -18.08
C GLU A 80 -15.81 -5.45 -19.37
N ILE A 81 -17.02 -5.35 -19.90
CA ILE A 81 -17.30 -5.79 -21.27
C ILE A 81 -17.06 -4.57 -22.16
N ALA A 82 -16.02 -4.63 -23.00
CA ALA A 82 -15.59 -3.50 -23.83
C ALA A 82 -16.77 -2.92 -24.63
N GLY A 83 -17.10 -1.64 -24.36
CA GLY A 83 -18.17 -0.91 -25.04
C GLY A 83 -19.57 -1.08 -24.46
N ASP A 84 -19.72 -1.76 -23.30
CA ASP A 84 -21.02 -2.01 -22.68
C ASP A 84 -20.98 -1.87 -21.15
N THR A 85 -21.12 -0.63 -20.68
CA THR A 85 -21.14 -0.28 -19.25
C THR A 85 -22.38 -0.77 -18.51
N GLU A 86 -23.47 -1.07 -19.23
CA GLU A 86 -24.73 -1.53 -18.61
C GLU A 86 -24.68 -3.00 -18.22
N ASN A 87 -23.78 -3.78 -18.83
CA ASN A 87 -23.62 -5.22 -18.60
C ASN A 87 -22.39 -5.59 -17.77
N TRP A 88 -21.78 -4.62 -17.08
CA TRP A 88 -20.71 -4.90 -16.12
C TRP A 88 -21.17 -5.88 -15.05
N LYS A 89 -20.36 -6.92 -14.81
CA LYS A 89 -20.69 -7.95 -13.83
C LYS A 89 -19.86 -7.77 -12.56
N PRO A 90 -20.52 -7.63 -11.39
CA PRO A 90 -19.78 -7.57 -10.14
C PRO A 90 -19.11 -8.90 -9.87
N MET A 91 -17.82 -8.86 -9.60
CA MET A 91 -17.03 -9.98 -9.15
C MET A 91 -16.63 -9.78 -7.69
N GLN A 92 -16.62 -10.88 -6.94
CA GLN A 92 -16.17 -10.90 -5.56
C GLN A 92 -15.16 -12.03 -5.38
N ARG A 93 -14.03 -11.73 -4.73
CA ARG A 93 -13.00 -12.70 -4.38
C ARG A 93 -12.57 -12.52 -2.93
N ASN A 94 -12.45 -13.61 -2.18
CA ASN A 94 -11.81 -13.59 -0.88
C ASN A 94 -10.32 -13.84 -1.07
N VAL A 95 -9.48 -12.95 -0.54
CA VAL A 95 -8.03 -13.03 -0.65
C VAL A 95 -7.43 -13.14 0.74
N LYS A 96 -6.68 -14.21 0.97
CA LYS A 96 -5.94 -14.44 2.21
C LYS A 96 -4.46 -14.14 2.00
N LEU A 97 -3.93 -13.28 2.84
CA LEU A 97 -2.59 -12.72 2.77
C LEU A 97 -1.82 -13.02 4.05
N GLN A 98 -0.50 -13.16 3.93
CA GLN A 98 0.43 -13.13 5.05
C GLN A 98 1.45 -12.02 4.80
N ILE A 99 1.72 -11.21 5.82
CA ILE A 99 2.70 -10.13 5.74
C ILE A 99 3.77 -10.29 6.81
N GLN A 100 5.02 -10.17 6.41
CA GLN A 100 6.18 -10.31 7.29
C GLN A 100 7.13 -9.14 7.06
N SER A 101 7.74 -8.65 8.13
CA SER A 101 8.77 -7.60 8.02
C SER A 101 9.95 -8.13 7.21
N SER A 102 10.41 -7.34 6.25
CA SER A 102 11.72 -7.51 5.63
C SER A 102 12.67 -6.41 6.13
N THR A 103 13.84 -6.30 5.50
CA THR A 103 14.81 -5.23 5.72
C THR A 103 14.31 -3.89 5.19
N ASP A 104 14.77 -2.79 5.81
CA ASP A 104 14.64 -1.41 5.30
C ASP A 104 13.21 -0.90 5.05
N GLY A 105 12.26 -1.32 5.90
CA GLY A 105 10.87 -0.85 5.82
C GLY A 105 10.10 -1.39 4.61
N VAL A 106 10.65 -2.38 3.92
CA VAL A 106 9.93 -3.22 2.95
C VAL A 106 9.40 -4.44 3.67
N TYR A 107 8.24 -4.93 3.25
CA TYR A 107 7.57 -6.10 3.81
C TYR A 107 7.39 -7.14 2.71
N THR A 108 7.42 -8.40 3.10
CA THR A 108 7.09 -9.51 2.24
C THR A 108 5.61 -9.81 2.40
N LEU A 109 4.83 -9.72 1.31
CA LEU A 109 3.42 -10.02 1.23
C LEU A 109 3.23 -11.30 0.42
N ARG A 110 2.78 -12.38 1.06
CA ARG A 110 2.47 -13.65 0.40
C ARG A 110 0.97 -13.80 0.27
N VAL A 111 0.50 -14.09 -0.93
CA VAL A 111 -0.90 -14.48 -1.17
C VAL A 111 -1.02 -15.99 -0.91
N LEU A 112 -1.83 -16.35 0.09
CA LEU A 112 -2.00 -17.74 0.52
C LEU A 112 -3.14 -18.44 -0.23
N GLU A 113 -4.23 -17.71 -0.48
CA GLU A 113 -5.46 -18.27 -1.04
C GLU A 113 -6.29 -17.17 -1.72
N ILE A 114 -6.92 -17.53 -2.85
CA ILE A 114 -7.91 -16.70 -3.53
C ILE A 114 -9.13 -17.58 -3.82
N THR A 115 -10.31 -17.13 -3.41
CA THR A 115 -11.57 -17.87 -3.57
C THR A 115 -12.64 -16.98 -4.22
N PRO A 116 -13.22 -17.35 -5.38
CA PRO A 116 -12.93 -18.54 -6.17
C PRO A 116 -11.50 -18.53 -6.77
N PRO A 117 -10.90 -19.71 -7.05
CA PRO A 117 -9.55 -19.80 -7.56
C PRO A 117 -9.40 -19.12 -8.93
N ILE A 118 -8.26 -18.46 -9.11
CA ILE A 118 -7.87 -17.78 -10.36
C ILE A 118 -6.52 -18.32 -10.83
N ASN A 119 -5.92 -17.67 -11.84
CA ASN A 119 -4.59 -18.01 -12.33
C ASN A 119 -3.59 -18.15 -11.14
N PRO A 120 -2.88 -19.30 -11.01
CA PRO A 120 -1.94 -19.56 -9.92
C PRO A 120 -0.80 -18.54 -9.83
N GLU A 121 -0.51 -17.77 -10.88
CA GLU A 121 0.49 -16.67 -10.84
C GLU A 121 0.17 -15.58 -9.82
N TYR A 122 -1.10 -15.46 -9.39
CA TYR A 122 -1.48 -14.54 -8.31
C TYR A 122 -1.21 -15.08 -6.90
N LEU A 123 -0.98 -16.40 -6.76
CA LEU A 123 -0.60 -17.05 -5.50
C LEU A 123 0.91 -16.98 -5.29
N ASP A 124 1.42 -15.76 -5.16
CA ASP A 124 2.86 -15.49 -5.14
C ASP A 124 3.29 -14.63 -3.94
N VAL A 125 4.59 -14.33 -3.91
CA VAL A 125 5.26 -13.46 -2.97
C VAL A 125 5.57 -12.13 -3.64
N PHE A 126 5.09 -11.07 -3.00
CA PHE A 126 5.24 -9.69 -3.40
C PHE A 126 6.03 -8.93 -2.34
N SER A 127 6.63 -7.82 -2.74
CA SER A 127 7.11 -6.81 -1.83
C SER A 127 6.00 -5.79 -1.57
N ALA A 128 5.97 -5.23 -0.37
CA ALA A 128 4.99 -4.23 0.03
C ALA A 128 5.62 -3.15 0.90
N ALA A 129 5.17 -1.91 0.73
CA ALA A 129 5.58 -0.78 1.55
C ALA A 129 4.42 0.22 1.69
N SER A 130 4.39 0.92 2.81
CA SER A 130 3.38 1.92 3.13
C SER A 130 4.09 3.25 3.37
N PRO A 131 4.35 4.07 2.35
CA PRO A 131 5.12 5.32 2.52
C PRO A 131 4.42 6.32 3.45
N ASP A 132 3.12 6.13 3.70
CA ASP A 132 2.34 6.85 4.69
C ASP A 132 1.25 5.95 5.33
N HIS A 133 0.27 6.57 5.99
CA HIS A 133 -0.84 5.88 6.66
C HIS A 133 -2.04 5.58 5.77
N ASP A 134 -2.06 6.07 4.53
CA ASP A 134 -3.24 6.11 3.67
C ASP A 134 -3.07 5.30 2.38
N CYS A 135 -1.86 4.85 2.07
CA CYS A 135 -1.60 3.99 0.93
C CYS A 135 -0.61 2.85 1.19
N VAL A 136 -0.76 1.77 0.44
CA VAL A 136 0.21 0.68 0.33
C VAL A 136 0.54 0.45 -1.13
N ILE A 137 1.82 0.31 -1.41
CA ILE A 137 2.35 -0.09 -2.71
C ILE A 137 2.77 -1.54 -2.59
N VAL A 138 2.24 -2.37 -3.47
CA VAL A 138 2.58 -3.80 -3.59
C VAL A 138 3.24 -4.00 -4.94
N TRP A 139 4.38 -4.67 -5.00
CA TRP A 139 5.07 -4.91 -6.26
C TRP A 139 5.78 -6.26 -6.33
N LYS A 140 6.09 -6.67 -7.56
CA LYS A 140 6.95 -7.81 -7.86
C LYS A 140 7.91 -7.42 -8.98
N THR A 141 9.19 -7.70 -8.78
CA THR A 141 10.21 -7.49 -9.82
C THR A 141 10.16 -8.65 -10.81
N ASP A 142 10.06 -8.34 -12.09
CA ASP A 142 10.13 -9.35 -13.17
C ASP A 142 11.57 -9.75 -13.52
N GLU A 143 11.71 -10.67 -14.46
CA GLU A 143 13.02 -11.18 -14.92
C GLU A 143 13.90 -10.10 -15.56
N THR A 144 13.31 -9.00 -16.03
CA THR A 144 14.03 -7.86 -16.62
C THR A 144 14.51 -6.86 -15.57
N GLY A 145 14.20 -7.09 -14.30
CA GLY A 145 14.46 -6.15 -13.21
C GLY A 145 13.41 -5.04 -13.11
N THR A 146 12.29 -5.15 -13.82
CA THR A 146 11.23 -4.14 -13.83
C THR A 146 10.21 -4.45 -12.73
N ASN A 147 9.86 -3.45 -11.93
CA ASN A 147 8.84 -3.61 -10.89
C ASN A 147 7.43 -3.46 -11.46
N ASN A 148 6.63 -4.51 -11.28
CA ASN A 148 5.20 -4.49 -11.53
C ASN A 148 4.45 -4.14 -10.25
N CYS A 149 3.77 -3.00 -10.22
CA CYS A 149 3.23 -2.40 -9.02
C CYS A 149 1.71 -2.26 -9.04
N MET A 150 1.12 -2.28 -7.85
CA MET A 150 -0.24 -1.88 -7.54
C MET A 150 -0.23 -0.94 -6.33
N VAL A 151 -0.98 0.16 -6.41
CA VAL A 151 -1.16 1.10 -5.32
C VAL A 151 -2.58 1.01 -4.81
N TRP A 152 -2.72 0.76 -3.51
CA TRP A 152 -3.99 0.73 -2.82
C TRP A 152 -4.09 1.88 -1.85
N ALA A 153 -5.18 2.63 -1.87
CA ALA A 153 -5.40 3.78 -1.00
C ALA A 153 -6.75 3.72 -0.29
N LYS A 154 -6.89 4.42 0.85
CA LYS A 154 -8.17 4.52 1.56
C LYS A 154 -9.20 5.34 0.77
N ASP A 155 -10.47 5.13 1.11
CA ASP A 155 -11.66 5.84 0.57
C ASP A 155 -11.61 7.38 0.64
N LYS A 156 -10.81 7.96 1.53
CA LYS A 156 -10.70 9.43 1.64
C LYS A 156 -9.58 10.03 0.79
N THR A 157 -8.75 9.18 0.21
CA THR A 157 -7.49 9.55 -0.45
C THR A 157 -7.32 8.79 -1.77
N PHE A 158 -8.38 8.17 -2.29
CA PHE A 158 -8.28 7.34 -3.50
C PHE A 158 -8.17 8.20 -4.76
N ASP A 159 -8.84 9.36 -4.77
CA ASP A 159 -8.82 10.35 -5.84
C ASP A 159 -7.51 11.17 -5.84
N THR A 160 -6.99 11.46 -4.64
CA THR A 160 -5.72 12.16 -4.43
C THR A 160 -4.75 11.34 -3.59
N LEU A 161 -3.84 10.64 -4.26
CA LEU A 161 -2.66 10.05 -3.61
C LEU A 161 -1.83 11.15 -2.92
N SER A 162 -1.31 10.85 -1.73
CA SER A 162 -0.37 11.74 -1.07
C SER A 162 0.92 11.90 -1.90
N ASP A 163 1.67 12.98 -1.62
CA ASP A 163 2.96 13.21 -2.28
C ASP A 163 3.96 12.08 -2.03
N ASN A 164 4.00 11.53 -0.81
CA ASN A 164 4.88 10.41 -0.47
C ASN A 164 4.54 9.17 -1.28
N CYS A 165 3.24 8.87 -1.40
CA CYS A 165 2.78 7.70 -2.11
C CYS A 165 3.01 7.81 -3.62
N ARG A 166 2.69 8.98 -4.19
CA ARG A 166 2.95 9.29 -5.58
C ARG A 166 4.44 9.25 -5.90
N SER A 167 5.27 9.89 -5.08
CA SER A 167 6.73 9.89 -5.29
C SER A 167 7.33 8.49 -5.24
N MET A 168 6.85 7.62 -4.33
CA MET A 168 7.34 6.25 -4.26
C MET A 168 6.86 5.42 -5.45
N PHE A 169 5.61 5.59 -5.90
CA PHE A 169 5.08 4.94 -7.08
C PHE A 169 5.85 5.35 -8.34
N ASP A 170 5.98 6.65 -8.60
CA ASP A 170 6.65 7.17 -9.79
C ASP A 170 8.15 6.80 -9.82
N GLY A 171 8.78 6.73 -8.65
CA GLY A 171 10.20 6.34 -8.52
C GLY A 171 10.45 4.83 -8.60
N SER A 172 9.47 4.00 -8.18
CA SER A 172 9.67 2.56 -8.04
C SER A 172 9.01 1.72 -9.11
N CYS A 173 8.03 2.26 -9.85
CA CYS A 173 7.15 1.51 -10.73
C CYS A 173 7.30 1.97 -12.19
N ALA A 174 7.72 1.07 -13.06
CA ALA A 174 7.90 1.41 -14.47
C ALA A 174 6.54 1.56 -15.17
N LYS A 175 6.35 2.67 -15.89
CA LYS A 175 5.18 2.92 -16.75
C LYS A 175 3.83 2.72 -16.01
N GLY A 176 3.73 3.22 -14.80
CA GLY A 176 2.49 3.21 -14.03
C GLY A 176 1.38 4.01 -14.72
N LYS A 177 0.15 3.48 -14.72
CA LYS A 177 -1.06 4.23 -15.05
C LYS A 177 -1.81 4.50 -13.75
N LYS A 178 -2.19 5.77 -13.52
CA LYS A 178 -3.21 6.10 -12.53
C LYS A 178 -4.57 5.67 -13.10
N ILE A 179 -5.43 5.11 -12.26
CA ILE A 179 -6.84 4.90 -12.59
C ILE A 179 -7.53 6.26 -12.42
N GLU A 180 -8.03 6.80 -13.53
CA GLU A 180 -8.81 8.05 -13.56
C GLU A 180 -10.30 7.80 -13.28
#